data_AF-A0A2V9XC95-F1
#
_entry.id   AF-A0A2V9XC95-F1
#
_cell.length_a   1.000
_cell.length_b   1.000
_cell.length_c   1.000
_cell.angle_alpha   90.00
_cell.angle_beta   90.00
_cell.angle_gamma   90.00
#
_symmetry.space_group_name_H-M   'P 1'
#
loop_
_entity.id
_entity.type
_entity.pdbx_description
1 polymer ?
#
loop_
_entity_poly.entity_id
_entity_poly.type
_entity_poly.pdbx_seq_one_letter_code
_entity_poly.pdbx_strand_id
1 'polypeptide(L)' 'MKFQAAILLPVCLTLSAWSQLTFTVPVVDKSDSGSPLEISGTATFTEQMVANSVTASSTFKINARNTSRKGIVGS' A
#
# COMPACT_ATOMS: atom_id res chain seq x y z
N MET A 1 -47.60 6.26 17.45
CA MET A 1 -46.44 6.62 16.61
C MET A 1 -45.15 6.30 17.36
N LYS A 2 -44.65 5.05 17.30
CA LYS A 2 -43.41 4.63 17.98
C LYS A 2 -42.51 3.70 17.15
N PHE A 3 -42.91 3.41 15.90
CA PHE A 3 -42.21 2.43 15.05
C PHE A 3 -41.14 3.04 14.15
N GLN A 4 -41.08 4.37 14.00
CA GLN A 4 -40.08 5.01 13.14
C GLN A 4 -38.70 5.11 13.79
N ALA A 5 -38.61 5.21 15.11
CA ALA A 5 -37.33 5.30 15.83
C ALA A 5 -36.55 3.96 15.86
N ALA A 6 -37.25 2.82 15.80
CA ALA A 6 -36.64 1.50 15.91
C ALA A 6 -35.86 1.07 14.65
N ILE A 7 -36.20 1.62 13.49
CA ILE A 7 -35.57 1.27 12.20
C ILE A 7 -34.38 2.19 11.89
N LEU A 8 -34.36 3.42 12.41
CA LEU A 8 -33.28 4.38 12.15
C LEU A 8 -31.99 4.07 12.92
N LEU A 9 -32.07 3.54 14.16
CA LEU A 9 -30.87 3.20 14.95
C LEU A 9 -29.94 2.15 14.30
N PRO A 10 -30.42 1.00 13.77
CA PRO A 10 -29.53 0.01 13.17
C PRO A 10 -28.88 0.49 11.87
N VAL A 11 -29.55 1.34 11.08
CA VAL A 11 -28.99 1.92 9.85
C VAL A 11 -27.83 2.88 10.15
N CYS A 12 -27.91 3.65 11.24
CA CYS A 12 -26.82 4.51 11.69
C CYS A 12 -25.59 3.73 12.19
N LEU A 13 -25.77 2.51 12.71
CA LEU A 13 -24.67 1.65 13.20
C LEU A 13 -23.94 0.90 12.07
N THR A 14 -24.62 0.63 10.94
CA THR A 14 -24.02 -0.03 9.76
C THR A 14 -23.19 0.91 8.88
N LEU A 15 -23.27 2.22 9.11
CA LEU A 15 -22.47 3.25 8.41
C LEU A 15 -21.11 3.49 9.07
N SER A 16 -20.63 2.55 9.91
CA SER A 16 -19.38 2.69 10.66
C SER A 16 -18.17 2.79 9.72
N ALA A 17 -17.79 4.05 9.50
CA ALA A 17 -16.54 4.57 8.96
C ALA A 17 -15.92 3.76 7.81
N TRP A 18 -16.25 4.15 6.58
CA TRP A 18 -15.38 3.93 5.43
C TRP A 18 -14.23 4.93 5.49
N SER A 19 -13.11 4.49 6.02
CA SER A 19 -11.86 5.25 6.00
C SER A 19 -10.85 4.47 5.16
N GLN A 20 -10.23 5.13 4.19
CA GLN A 20 -9.12 4.57 3.44
C GLN A 20 -7.94 5.52 3.50
N LEU A 21 -6.82 5.03 4.02
CA LEU A 21 -5.54 5.70 3.97
C LEU A 21 -4.70 5.03 2.89
N THR A 22 -4.11 5.82 2.00
CA THR A 22 -3.15 5.31 1.01
C THR A 22 -1.99 6.26 0.91
N PHE A 23 -0.78 5.74 1.09
CA PHE A 23 0.45 6.52 0.93
C PHE A 23 1.46 5.73 0.10
N THR A 24 2.23 6.46 -0.69
CA THR A 24 3.27 5.90 -1.56
C THR A 24 4.60 6.52 -1.20
N VAL A 25 5.61 5.69 -1.02
CA VAL A 25 6.98 6.11 -0.71
C VAL A 25 7.93 5.65 -1.81
N PRO A 26 8.93 6.47 -2.18
CA PRO A 26 9.97 6.04 -3.11
C PRO A 26 10.85 4.98 -2.44
N VAL A 27 11.28 4.01 -3.23
CA VAL A 27 12.29 3.03 -2.81
C VAL A 27 13.66 3.71 -2.85
N VAL A 28 14.42 3.55 -1.77
CA VAL A 28 15.78 4.09 -1.65
C VAL A 28 16.76 3.01 -2.04
N ASP A 29 17.62 3.31 -3.02
CA ASP A 29 18.75 2.45 -3.34
C ASP A 29 19.75 2.43 -2.18
N LYS A 30 20.08 1.23 -1.72
CA LYS A 30 21.07 0.97 -0.65
C LYS A 30 22.24 0.14 -1.14
N SER A 31 22.41 0.03 -2.46
CA SER A 31 23.59 -0.56 -3.07
C SER A 31 24.84 0.18 -2.64
N ASP A 32 25.95 -0.55 -2.49
CA ASP A 32 27.23 0.05 -2.14
C ASP A 32 27.70 1.07 -3.17
N SER A 33 28.51 2.04 -2.73
CA SER A 33 29.14 3.00 -3.64
C SER A 33 29.98 2.27 -4.70
N GLY A 34 29.74 2.56 -5.97
CA GLY A 34 30.37 1.88 -7.10
C GLY A 34 29.69 0.58 -7.52
N SER A 35 28.58 0.19 -6.88
CA SER A 35 27.76 -0.93 -7.32
C SER A 35 27.26 -0.71 -8.76
N PRO A 36 27.33 -1.74 -9.62
CA PRO A 36 26.75 -1.69 -10.96
C PRO A 36 25.23 -1.89 -10.94
N LEU A 37 24.63 -2.09 -9.77
CA LEU A 37 23.19 -2.24 -9.60
C LEU A 37 22.58 -0.90 -9.22
N GLU A 38 21.56 -0.51 -9.97
CA GLU A 38 20.69 0.63 -9.68
C GLU A 38 19.29 0.10 -9.35
N ILE A 39 18.77 0.46 -8.19
CA ILE A 39 17.43 0.10 -7.72
C ILE A 39 16.57 1.35 -7.65
N SER A 40 15.39 1.29 -8.25
CA SER A 40 14.38 2.33 -8.14
C SER A 40 13.00 1.72 -8.00
N GLY A 41 12.03 2.52 -7.59
CA GLY A 41 10.68 2.02 -7.46
C GLY A 41 9.83 2.80 -6.48
N THR A 42 8.65 2.26 -6.24
CA THR A 42 7.68 2.80 -5.28
C THR A 42 7.06 1.66 -4.48
N ALA A 43 6.85 1.92 -3.20
CA ALA A 43 6.02 1.08 -2.34
C ALA A 43 4.76 1.84 -1.99
N THR A 44 3.60 1.22 -2.21
CA THR A 44 2.29 1.77 -1.89
C THR A 44 1.66 0.93 -0.80
N PHE A 45 1.16 1.60 0.24
CA PHE A 45 0.48 0.98 1.37
C PHE A 45 -0.94 1.50 1.43
N THR A 46 -1.90 0.59 1.60
CA THR A 46 -3.31 0.92 1.72
C THR A 46 -3.87 0.28 2.97
N GLU A 47 -4.50 1.08 3.80
CA GLU A 47 -5.28 0.64 4.94
C GLU A 47 -6.74 1.01 4.69
N GLN A 48 -7.61 0.03 4.78
CA GLN A 48 -9.05 0.20 4.61
C GLN A 48 -9.74 -0.24 5.89
N MET A 49 -10.46 0.69 6.53
CA MET A 49 -11.34 0.39 7.65
C MET A 49 -12.77 0.31 7.13
N VAL A 50 -13.44 -0.80 7.44
CA VAL A 50 -14.86 -1.01 7.16
C VAL A 50 -15.51 -1.62 8.39
N ALA A 51 -16.44 -0.90 9.00
CA ALA A 51 -17.10 -1.27 10.24
C ALA A 51 -16.10 -1.64 11.35
N ASN A 52 -16.02 -2.93 11.70
CA ASN A 52 -15.15 -3.47 12.75
C ASN A 52 -13.94 -4.22 12.18
N SER A 53 -13.60 -4.01 10.91
CA SER A 53 -12.53 -4.70 10.20
C SER A 53 -11.51 -3.72 9.63
N VAL A 54 -10.24 -4.10 9.69
CA VAL A 54 -9.14 -3.38 9.06
C VAL A 54 -8.49 -4.33 8.06
N THR A 55 -8.45 -3.92 6.79
CA THR A 55 -7.70 -4.61 5.74
C THR A 55 -6.48 -3.76 5.39
N ALA A 56 -5.31 -4.36 5.48
CA ALA A 56 -4.06 -3.74 5.03
C ALA A 56 -3.57 -4.47 3.78
N SER A 57 -3.13 -3.71 2.78
CA SER A 57 -2.49 -4.24 1.58
C SER A 57 -1.30 -3.39 1.19
N SER A 58 -0.35 -4.02 0.51
CA SER A 58 0.85 -3.37 0.02
C SER A 58 1.14 -3.80 -1.42
N THR A 59 1.63 -2.86 -2.21
CA THR A 59 2.04 -3.09 -3.60
C THR A 59 3.42 -2.49 -3.81
N PHE A 60 4.31 -3.28 -4.42
CA PHE A 60 5.68 -2.89 -4.67
C PHE A 60 5.95 -2.92 -6.17
N LYS A 61 6.40 -1.78 -6.70
CA LYS A 61 6.94 -1.70 -8.06
C LYS A 61 8.44 -1.45 -7.95
N ILE A 62 9.23 -2.50 -8.20
CA ILE A 62 10.68 -2.46 -8.10
C ILE A 62 11.30 -2.63 -9.48
N ASN A 63 12.17 -1.71 -9.84
CA ASN A 63 12.98 -1.77 -11.04
C ASN A 63 14.44 -1.94 -10.63
N ALA A 64 15.06 -3.03 -11.07
CA ALA A 64 16.49 -3.29 -10.91
C ALA A 64 17.19 -3.20 -12.26
N ARG A 65 18.25 -2.41 -12.35
CA ARG A 65 19.00 -2.18 -13.59
C ARG A 65 20.49 -2.38 -13.38
N ASN A 66 21.12 -3.12 -14.28
CA ASN A 66 22.57 -3.15 -14.38
C ASN A 66 23.07 -1.93 -15.17
N THR A 67 23.79 -1.04 -14.51
CA THR A 67 24.35 0.20 -15.08
C THR A 67 25.77 0.02 -15.62
N SER A 68 26.44 -1.11 -15.35
CA SER A 68 27.82 -1.37 -15.79
C SER A 68 28.00 -1.49 -17.30
N ARG A 69 26.89 -1.65 -18.05
CA ARG A 69 26.89 -1.97 -19.50
C ARG A 69 27.62 -3.28 -19.85
N LYS A 70 27.98 -4.08 -18.85
CA LYS A 70 28.56 -5.41 -19.03
C LYS A 70 27.44 -6.45 -18.95
N GLY A 71 27.59 -7.54 -19.70
CA GLY A 71 26.70 -8.68 -19.61
C GLY A 71 26.68 -9.23 -18.18
N ILE A 72 25.52 -9.74 -17.75
CA ILE A 72 25.41 -10.48 -16.48
C ILE A 72 26.10 -11.82 -16.70
N VAL A 73 27.19 -12.07 -15.98
CA VAL A 73 27.89 -13.37 -16.01
C VAL A 73 27.31 -14.22 -14.88
N GLY A 74 26.52 -15.23 -15.24
CA GLY A 74 26.04 -16.24 -14.30
C GLY A 74 27.18 -17.16 -13.89
N SER A 75 27.25 -17.48 -12.59
CA SER A 75 28.17 -18.49 -12.04
C SER A 75 27.69 -19.91 -12.36
#